data_AF-A0A3B5LRQ0-F1
#
_entry.id   AF-A0A3B5LRQ0-F1
#
_cell.length_a   1.000
_cell.length_b   1.000
_cell.length_c   1.000
_cell.angle_alpha   90.00
_cell.angle_beta   90.00
_cell.angle_gamma   90.00
#
_symmetry.space_group_name_H-M   'P 1'
#
loop_
_entity.id
_entity.type
_entity.pdbx_description
1 polymer ?
#
loop_
_entity_poly.entity_id
_entity_poly.type
_entity_poly.pdbx_seq_one_letter_code
_entity_poly.pdbx_strand_id
1 'polypeptide(L)'
;RGKFAYLCFFSFRLCGCRNPDGDVQPWCYIADHEEVSYWKYCDIPSCQMPGNLGCFKDTGHPPTLPGVHDISNKLTIQTCINFCRSQKYSLAGMESGYACFCGNEADLQDHVESSSIECNHVCFGDHTQPCGGDGWIIVFDVRVGACGGNYTSPAGVIYSPDFPDKYAASRVCYWTIQVPGSYAILLNFTFFDISDQTDMVELLDGYTREVVARFDWRSPPRGLVNITGDFVILYFFSDRTNQAHGFALLYQALRRQDTRTTIPRGSDEKESKHASSTLGPELSSSVTEGSNSTANGRTSHILYVITSSPGKPEHDMPGQWAGRGETTGHSAMWTIYALAALLILTVVAMVAKLLLHVTVKISSSPASDSTHLFLSLHRPGTLTDFRTDADMRSEIPKKGFLFGKNTRPCV
;
A
#
# COMPACT_ATOMS: atom_id res chain seq x y z
N ARG A 1 -8.17 -45.72 35.62
CA ARG A 1 -8.01 -44.53 36.48
C ARG A 1 -6.65 -43.91 36.12
N GLY A 2 -6.45 -43.03 35.15
CA GLY A 2 -7.31 -42.00 34.57
C GLY A 2 -6.79 -40.64 35.04
N LYS A 3 -6.14 -39.87 34.15
CA LYS A 3 -6.34 -38.42 33.96
C LYS A 3 -5.41 -37.82 32.88
N PHE A 4 -6.06 -37.50 31.76
CA PHE A 4 -5.90 -36.33 30.89
C PHE A 4 -4.51 -36.00 30.32
N ALA A 5 -4.30 -36.50 29.10
CA ALA A 5 -3.58 -35.78 28.06
C ALA A 5 -4.26 -34.41 27.84
N TYR A 6 -3.52 -33.33 28.11
CA TYR A 6 -3.91 -32.02 27.62
C TYR A 6 -3.60 -31.98 26.13
N LEU A 7 -4.66 -31.99 25.31
CA LEU A 7 -4.63 -31.47 23.96
C LEU A 7 -4.17 -30.00 24.05
N CYS A 8 -2.89 -29.75 23.86
CA CYS A 8 -2.48 -28.47 23.28
C CYS A 8 -2.95 -28.49 21.83
N PHE A 9 -4.08 -27.82 21.58
CA PHE A 9 -4.43 -27.37 20.25
C PHE A 9 -3.25 -26.56 19.70
N PHE A 10 -2.47 -27.18 18.82
CA PHE A 10 -1.56 -26.50 17.91
C PHE A 10 -2.39 -25.59 17.01
N SER A 11 -2.70 -24.38 17.46
CA SER A 11 -2.95 -23.29 16.54
C SER A 11 -1.59 -22.62 16.34
N PHE A 12 -0.94 -22.92 15.22
CA PHE A 12 0.16 -22.10 14.69
C PHE A 12 -0.39 -20.68 14.48
N ARG A 13 -0.36 -19.82 15.50
CA ARG A 13 -0.55 -18.37 15.33
C ARG A 13 0.71 -17.88 14.62
N LEU A 14 0.65 -17.78 13.30
CA LEU A 14 1.74 -17.24 12.48
C LEU A 14 1.97 -15.77 12.89
N CYS A 15 3.06 -15.47 13.59
CA CYS A 15 3.59 -14.12 13.76
C CYS A 15 4.24 -13.67 12.44
N GLY A 16 3.42 -13.49 11.40
CA GLY A 16 3.85 -12.99 10.10
C GLY A 16 3.32 -11.59 9.83
N CYS A 17 3.96 -10.87 8.91
CA CYS A 17 3.52 -9.56 8.47
C CYS A 17 2.10 -9.61 7.90
N ARG A 18 1.26 -8.66 8.29
CA ARG A 18 -0.14 -8.51 7.86
C ARG A 18 -0.47 -7.03 7.75
N ASN A 19 -1.62 -6.73 7.13
CA ASN A 19 -2.16 -5.38 7.05
C ASN A 19 -3.67 -5.39 7.40
N PRO A 20 -4.05 -5.65 8.65
CA PRO A 20 -5.46 -5.78 9.05
C PRO A 20 -6.18 -4.42 9.20
N ASP A 21 -5.42 -3.34 9.34
CA ASP A 21 -5.87 -1.97 9.57
C ASP A 21 -5.92 -1.12 8.30
N GLY A 22 -5.37 -1.61 7.18
CA GLY A 22 -5.39 -0.91 5.90
C GLY A 22 -4.36 0.20 5.81
N ASP A 23 -3.22 0.03 6.49
CA ASP A 23 -2.06 0.90 6.35
C ASP A 23 -1.42 0.75 4.95
N VAL A 24 -0.43 1.58 4.63
CA VAL A 24 0.20 1.62 3.29
C VAL A 24 1.03 0.37 2.94
N GLN A 25 1.48 -0.38 3.95
CA GLN A 25 2.30 -1.58 3.78
C GLN A 25 2.05 -2.59 4.92
N PRO A 26 2.21 -3.91 4.69
CA PRO A 26 2.19 -4.90 5.76
C PRO A 26 3.23 -4.62 6.86
N TRP A 27 2.81 -4.80 8.11
CA TRP A 27 3.63 -4.59 9.30
C TRP A 27 3.49 -5.75 10.29
N CYS A 28 4.35 -5.76 11.30
CA CYS A 28 4.26 -6.70 12.42
C CYS A 28 4.68 -6.04 13.75
N TYR A 29 4.21 -6.61 14.85
CA TYR A 29 4.66 -6.24 16.18
C TYR A 29 6.08 -6.77 16.43
N ILE A 30 6.95 -5.93 16.98
CA ILE A 30 8.29 -6.31 17.39
C ILE A 30 8.37 -6.38 18.92
N ALA A 31 9.08 -7.38 19.43
CA ALA A 31 9.20 -7.61 20.88
C ALA A 31 10.33 -6.78 21.52
N ASP A 32 10.99 -5.91 20.76
CA ASP A 32 12.21 -5.27 21.20
C ASP A 32 11.93 -4.04 22.06
N HIS A 33 12.62 -3.95 23.19
CA HIS A 33 12.44 -2.89 24.19
C HIS A 33 13.47 -1.76 24.05
N GLU A 34 14.41 -1.88 23.09
CA GLU A 34 15.46 -0.89 22.85
C GLU A 34 15.08 0.17 21.81
N GLU A 35 14.08 -0.10 20.98
CA GLU A 35 13.50 0.88 20.07
C GLU A 35 12.20 1.44 20.64
N VAL A 36 11.98 2.75 20.47
CA VAL A 36 10.76 3.44 20.93
C VAL A 36 9.50 2.90 20.21
N SER A 37 9.68 2.17 19.11
CA SER A 37 8.59 1.56 18.34
C SER A 37 8.36 0.10 18.72
N TYR A 38 7.10 -0.26 18.99
CA TYR A 38 6.65 -1.63 19.25
C TYR A 38 6.19 -2.37 17.98
N TRP A 39 6.36 -1.75 16.80
CA TRP A 39 5.96 -2.28 15.50
C TRP A 39 6.90 -1.78 14.40
N LYS A 40 6.96 -2.51 13.27
CA LYS A 40 7.72 -2.13 12.07
C LYS A 40 7.03 -2.60 10.80
N TYR A 41 7.22 -1.83 9.71
CA TYR A 41 6.89 -2.29 8.36
C TYR A 41 7.79 -3.45 7.94
N CYS A 42 7.23 -4.33 7.11
CA CYS A 42 7.94 -5.45 6.55
C CYS A 42 8.30 -5.19 5.10
N ASP A 43 9.60 -5.26 4.78
CA ASP A 43 10.06 -5.30 3.40
C ASP A 43 9.87 -6.73 2.85
N ILE A 44 8.84 -6.91 2.02
CA ILE A 44 8.47 -8.22 1.46
C ILE A 44 8.65 -8.13 -0.07
N PRO A 45 9.77 -8.62 -0.62
CA PRO A 45 10.06 -8.51 -2.06
C PRO A 45 9.00 -9.15 -2.96
N SER A 46 8.29 -10.18 -2.46
CA SER A 46 7.20 -10.83 -3.21
C SER A 46 5.86 -10.10 -3.12
N CYS A 47 5.73 -9.05 -2.30
CA CYS A 47 4.50 -8.31 -2.06
C CYS A 47 4.45 -7.01 -2.88
N GLN A 48 4.80 -7.11 -4.16
CA GLN A 48 4.72 -6.00 -5.11
C GLN A 48 3.65 -6.33 -6.15
N MET A 49 2.64 -5.47 -6.27
CA MET A 49 1.58 -5.66 -7.24
C MET A 49 2.16 -5.51 -8.67
N PRO A 50 1.83 -6.41 -9.61
CA PRO A 50 2.24 -6.24 -11.01
C PRO A 50 1.77 -4.90 -11.57
N GLY A 51 2.70 -4.09 -12.05
CA GLY A 51 2.45 -2.71 -12.48
C GLY A 51 2.99 -1.63 -11.53
N ASN A 52 3.29 -1.98 -10.27
CA ASN A 52 4.20 -1.17 -9.43
C ASN A 52 5.64 -1.54 -9.82
N LEU A 53 6.39 -0.59 -10.37
CA LEU A 53 7.76 -0.78 -10.84
C LEU A 53 8.81 -0.62 -9.75
N GLY A 54 8.44 -0.10 -8.58
CA GLY A 54 9.31 0.00 -7.41
C GLY A 54 9.41 1.42 -6.86
N CYS A 55 10.25 1.55 -5.85
CA CYS A 55 10.62 2.81 -5.22
C CYS A 55 11.99 3.25 -5.71
N PHE A 56 12.15 4.51 -6.11
CA PHE A 56 13.38 5.05 -6.66
C PHE A 56 13.78 6.34 -5.96
N LYS A 57 15.09 6.58 -5.85
CA LYS A 57 15.60 7.83 -5.28
C LYS A 57 15.47 8.94 -6.30
N ASP A 58 14.80 10.02 -5.93
CA ASP A 58 14.77 11.25 -6.72
C ASP A 58 15.84 12.23 -6.21
N THR A 59 16.70 12.69 -7.12
CA THR A 59 17.76 13.67 -6.82
C THR A 59 17.38 15.09 -7.25
N GLY A 60 16.24 15.25 -7.90
CA GLY A 60 15.63 16.50 -8.35
C GLY A 60 16.18 17.08 -9.65
N HIS A 61 17.43 16.77 -10.06
CA HIS A 61 18.06 17.41 -11.23
C HIS A 61 18.97 16.46 -12.06
N PRO A 62 18.46 15.85 -13.15
CA PRO A 62 17.06 15.80 -13.54
C PRO A 62 16.24 14.93 -12.56
N PRO A 63 14.92 15.17 -12.43
CA PRO A 63 14.07 14.28 -11.65
C PRO A 63 14.02 12.88 -12.29
N THR A 64 13.63 11.87 -11.52
CA THR A 64 13.60 10.48 -12.02
C THR A 64 12.66 10.33 -13.21
N LEU A 65 11.52 11.04 -13.20
CA LEU A 65 10.60 11.14 -14.33
C LEU A 65 10.56 12.59 -14.85
N PRO A 66 11.28 12.91 -15.94
CA PRO A 66 11.50 14.28 -16.42
C PRO A 66 10.35 14.87 -17.25
N GLY A 67 9.21 14.18 -17.36
CA GLY A 67 8.07 14.66 -18.14
C GLY A 67 7.25 15.74 -17.44
N VAL A 68 5.94 15.75 -17.73
CA VAL A 68 5.00 16.69 -17.10
C VAL A 68 4.75 16.27 -15.64
N HIS A 69 4.55 17.25 -14.76
CA HIS A 69 4.19 17.03 -13.37
C HIS A 69 2.93 17.82 -12.97
N ASP A 70 2.29 17.38 -11.90
CA ASP A 70 1.15 18.05 -11.27
C ASP A 70 1.24 17.91 -9.74
N ILE A 71 0.56 18.78 -9.01
CA ILE A 71 0.47 18.74 -7.55
C ILE A 71 -0.99 18.77 -7.12
N SER A 72 -1.36 17.89 -6.19
CA SER A 72 -2.74 17.79 -5.72
C SER A 72 -2.82 17.48 -4.24
N ASN A 73 -3.68 18.20 -3.53
CA ASN A 73 -4.01 17.92 -2.13
C ASN A 73 -5.01 16.77 -1.95
N LYS A 74 -5.42 16.13 -3.06
CA LYS A 74 -6.28 14.94 -3.09
C LYS A 74 -5.64 13.85 -3.95
N LEU A 75 -4.31 13.82 -4.01
CA LEU A 75 -3.59 12.85 -4.82
C LEU A 75 -3.84 11.43 -4.30
N THR A 76 -4.25 10.54 -5.18
CA THR A 76 -4.22 9.09 -5.02
C THR A 76 -3.29 8.49 -6.07
N ILE A 77 -2.90 7.22 -5.91
CA ILE A 77 -2.13 6.52 -6.94
C ILE A 77 -2.84 6.63 -8.29
N GLN A 78 -4.16 6.38 -8.32
CA GLN A 78 -4.88 6.34 -9.58
C GLN A 78 -5.09 7.72 -10.21
N THR A 79 -5.33 8.78 -9.43
CA THR A 79 -5.46 10.13 -10.01
C THR A 79 -4.18 10.56 -10.74
N CYS A 80 -3.00 10.23 -10.22
CA CYS A 80 -1.73 10.48 -10.89
C CYS A 80 -1.56 9.62 -12.16
N ILE A 81 -1.86 8.31 -12.07
CA ILE A 81 -1.84 7.40 -13.23
C ILE A 81 -2.77 7.92 -14.35
N ASN A 82 -3.98 8.32 -13.99
CA ASN A 82 -4.96 8.89 -14.91
C ASN A 82 -4.45 10.16 -15.58
N PHE A 83 -3.81 11.05 -14.81
CA PHE A 83 -3.19 12.26 -15.32
C PHE A 83 -2.10 11.94 -16.35
N CYS A 84 -1.12 11.12 -16.01
CA CYS A 84 -0.02 10.77 -16.92
C CYS A 84 -0.51 10.02 -18.17
N ARG A 85 -1.49 9.14 -18.02
CA ARG A 85 -2.15 8.45 -19.14
C ARG A 85 -2.83 9.43 -20.10
N SER A 86 -3.48 10.47 -19.56
CA SER A 86 -4.12 11.52 -20.38
C SER A 86 -3.09 12.31 -21.18
N GLN A 87 -1.88 12.47 -20.64
CA GLN A 87 -0.74 13.15 -21.26
C GLN A 87 0.11 12.24 -22.17
N LYS A 88 -0.30 10.98 -22.40
CA LYS A 88 0.37 10.00 -23.28
C LYS A 88 1.75 9.54 -22.81
N TYR A 89 2.00 9.58 -21.50
CA TYR A 89 3.17 8.93 -20.90
C TYR A 89 2.89 7.47 -20.59
N SER A 90 3.94 6.64 -20.52
CA SER A 90 3.82 5.22 -20.15
C SER A 90 3.97 4.97 -18.66
N LEU A 91 4.57 5.90 -17.91
CA LEU A 91 4.80 5.81 -16.48
C LEU A 91 4.20 7.00 -15.73
N ALA A 92 3.79 6.74 -14.49
CA ALA A 92 3.40 7.73 -13.50
C ALA A 92 4.17 7.46 -12.21
N GLY A 93 4.65 8.51 -11.55
CA GLY A 93 5.33 8.40 -10.28
C GLY A 93 4.81 9.43 -9.27
N MET A 94 4.80 9.04 -8.00
CA MET A 94 4.30 9.88 -6.92
C MET A 94 5.41 10.12 -5.89
N GLU A 95 5.50 11.35 -5.40
CA GLU A 95 6.49 11.76 -4.42
C GLU A 95 5.82 12.57 -3.30
N SER A 96 6.31 12.40 -2.07
CA SER A 96 5.92 13.19 -0.89
C SER A 96 4.41 13.23 -0.57
N GLY A 97 3.61 12.28 -1.10
CA GLY A 97 2.17 12.20 -0.85
C GLY A 97 1.27 13.09 -1.72
N TYR A 98 1.83 14.08 -2.44
CA TYR A 98 1.05 15.10 -3.17
C TYR A 98 1.56 15.44 -4.57
N ALA A 99 2.80 15.08 -4.91
CA ALA A 99 3.39 15.39 -6.21
C ALA A 99 3.25 14.19 -7.16
N CYS A 100 2.92 14.48 -8.41
CA CYS A 100 2.77 13.51 -9.49
C CYS A 100 3.71 13.87 -10.63
N PHE A 101 4.48 12.90 -11.10
CA PHE A 101 5.43 13.04 -12.20
C PHE A 101 5.14 12.00 -13.28
N CYS A 102 5.27 12.40 -14.53
CA CYS A 102 5.04 11.52 -15.67
C CYS A 102 6.35 11.29 -16.43
N GLY A 103 6.50 10.08 -16.99
CA GLY A 103 7.68 9.74 -17.77
C GLY A 103 7.46 8.49 -18.62
N ASN A 104 8.53 7.96 -19.20
CA ASN A 104 8.51 6.77 -20.02
C ASN A 104 9.53 5.73 -19.54
N GLU A 105 9.41 4.50 -20.02
CA GLU A 105 10.27 3.37 -19.60
C GLU A 105 11.78 3.65 -19.71
N ALA A 106 12.20 4.43 -20.71
CA ALA A 106 13.60 4.81 -20.90
C ALA A 106 14.16 5.65 -19.73
N ASP A 107 13.31 6.38 -19.01
CA ASP A 107 13.72 7.26 -17.92
C ASP A 107 14.14 6.47 -16.66
N LEU A 108 13.66 5.22 -16.52
CA LEU A 108 14.00 4.35 -15.39
C LEU A 108 15.27 3.53 -15.59
N GLN A 109 15.84 3.49 -16.79
CA GLN A 109 16.86 2.50 -17.15
C GLN A 109 18.17 2.63 -16.34
N ASP A 110 18.52 3.84 -15.91
CA ASP A 110 19.74 4.14 -15.16
C ASP A 110 19.50 4.31 -13.64
N HIS A 111 18.25 4.15 -13.18
CA HIS A 111 17.87 4.34 -11.78
C HIS A 111 17.89 3.02 -11.00
N VAL A 112 18.46 3.06 -9.80
CA VAL A 112 18.54 1.90 -8.91
C VAL A 112 17.32 1.87 -8.00
N GLU A 113 16.59 0.76 -8.02
CA GLU A 113 15.49 0.51 -7.10
C GLU A 113 15.98 0.53 -5.65
N SER A 114 15.17 1.11 -4.78
CA SER A 114 15.43 1.25 -3.35
C SER A 114 14.37 0.54 -2.52
N SER A 115 14.60 0.48 -1.21
CA SER A 115 13.69 -0.22 -0.29
C SER A 115 12.27 0.34 -0.41
N SER A 116 11.30 -0.57 -0.47
CA SER A 116 9.88 -0.23 -0.53
C SER A 116 9.43 0.64 0.66
N ILE A 117 10.12 0.52 1.80
CA ILE A 117 9.81 1.25 3.04
C ILE A 117 10.02 2.76 2.90
N GLU A 118 10.93 3.20 2.04
CA GLU A 118 11.22 4.63 1.82
C GLU A 118 10.08 5.35 1.08
N CYS A 119 9.20 4.59 0.41
CA CYS A 119 8.08 5.11 -0.36
C CYS A 119 6.71 5.00 0.35
N ASN A 120 6.71 4.95 1.69
CA ASN A 120 5.52 4.74 2.51
C ASN A 120 4.83 6.05 2.98
N HIS A 121 5.11 7.21 2.39
CA HIS A 121 4.30 8.40 2.68
C HIS A 121 2.88 8.18 2.19
N VAL A 122 1.91 8.49 3.05
CA VAL A 122 0.50 8.37 2.72
C VAL A 122 0.13 9.32 1.58
N CYS A 123 -0.68 8.85 0.64
CA CYS A 123 -1.29 9.70 -0.36
C CYS A 123 -2.29 10.68 0.29
N PHE A 124 -2.31 11.94 -0.13
CA PHE A 124 -3.18 12.96 0.48
C PHE A 124 -4.68 12.74 0.20
N GLY A 125 -5.00 12.08 -0.91
CA GLY A 125 -6.37 11.73 -1.29
C GLY A 125 -6.88 10.44 -0.65
N ASP A 126 -5.97 9.50 -0.32
CA ASP A 126 -6.31 8.22 0.30
C ASP A 126 -5.16 7.72 1.18
N HIS A 127 -5.39 7.70 2.50
CA HIS A 127 -4.35 7.36 3.47
C HIS A 127 -4.00 5.86 3.49
N THR A 128 -4.74 5.00 2.79
CA THR A 128 -4.40 3.57 2.69
C THR A 128 -3.38 3.27 1.59
N GLN A 129 -2.87 4.28 0.90
CA GLN A 129 -2.02 4.14 -0.28
C GLN A 129 -0.65 4.79 -0.08
N PRO A 130 0.44 4.14 -0.55
CA PRO A 130 1.78 4.73 -0.57
C PRO A 130 1.96 5.67 -1.78
N CYS A 131 2.42 6.90 -1.54
CA CYS A 131 2.70 7.94 -2.53
C CYS A 131 4.13 8.50 -2.37
N GLY A 132 5.11 7.59 -2.36
CA GLY A 132 6.53 7.94 -2.35
C GLY A 132 7.02 8.37 -0.97
N GLY A 133 8.00 9.26 -0.93
CA GLY A 133 8.62 9.78 0.28
C GLY A 133 9.35 11.08 -0.01
N ASP A 134 10.06 11.61 0.99
CA ASP A 134 10.87 12.81 0.82
C ASP A 134 12.13 12.49 -0.02
N GLY A 135 12.14 12.88 -1.30
CA GLY A 135 13.20 12.51 -2.25
C GLY A 135 13.13 11.06 -2.73
N TRP A 136 11.95 10.44 -2.61
CA TRP A 136 11.68 9.06 -3.01
C TRP A 136 10.41 8.99 -3.84
N ILE A 137 10.51 8.47 -5.05
CA ILE A 137 9.39 8.35 -5.99
C ILE A 137 8.96 6.89 -6.13
N ILE A 138 7.68 6.62 -5.93
CA ILE A 138 7.09 5.31 -6.26
C ILE A 138 6.55 5.35 -7.68
N VAL A 139 6.89 4.38 -8.52
CA VAL A 139 6.59 4.43 -9.96
C VAL A 139 5.67 3.30 -10.39
N PHE A 140 4.65 3.63 -11.19
CA PHE A 140 3.63 2.74 -11.71
C PHE A 140 3.51 2.81 -13.23
N ASP A 141 3.16 1.67 -13.84
CA ASP A 141 2.74 1.58 -15.24
C ASP A 141 1.33 2.18 -15.40
N VAL A 142 1.14 3.06 -16.38
CA VAL A 142 -0.15 3.75 -16.59
C VAL A 142 -1.30 2.84 -17.03
N ARG A 143 -1.01 1.59 -17.41
CA ARG A 143 -2.03 0.57 -17.74
C ARG A 143 -2.81 0.12 -16.51
N VAL A 144 -2.27 0.31 -15.30
CA VAL A 144 -2.97 0.02 -14.06
C VAL A 144 -4.24 0.86 -13.96
N GLY A 145 -5.34 0.22 -13.57
CA GLY A 145 -6.66 0.85 -13.44
C GLY A 145 -7.23 1.47 -14.72
N ALA A 146 -6.69 1.17 -15.91
CA ALA A 146 -7.19 1.72 -17.16
C ALA A 146 -8.56 1.11 -17.55
N CYS A 147 -9.47 1.94 -18.04
CA CYS A 147 -10.75 1.48 -18.59
C CYS A 147 -10.54 0.93 -20.02
N GLY A 148 -10.08 -0.31 -20.08
CA GLY A 148 -9.76 -1.02 -21.31
C GLY A 148 -8.30 -0.95 -21.73
N GLY A 149 -7.95 -1.72 -22.75
CA GLY A 149 -6.58 -1.83 -23.25
C GLY A 149 -6.37 -3.08 -24.10
N ASN A 150 -5.25 -3.11 -24.81
CA ASN A 150 -4.86 -4.23 -25.66
C ASN A 150 -3.62 -4.92 -25.09
N TYR A 151 -3.73 -6.22 -24.84
CA TYR A 151 -2.73 -7.04 -24.18
C TYR A 151 -2.27 -8.12 -25.16
N THR A 152 -0.99 -8.04 -25.53
CA THR A 152 -0.36 -8.97 -26.48
C THR A 152 0.72 -9.84 -25.83
N SER A 153 1.16 -9.47 -24.63
CA SER A 153 2.13 -10.25 -23.85
C SER A 153 1.57 -11.61 -23.48
N PRO A 154 2.39 -12.68 -23.43
CA PRO A 154 1.94 -14.04 -23.12
C PRO A 154 1.46 -14.21 -21.67
N ALA A 155 1.77 -13.29 -20.78
CA ALA A 155 1.21 -13.22 -19.44
C ALA A 155 1.10 -11.75 -19.03
N GLY A 156 0.20 -11.47 -18.09
CA GLY A 156 0.00 -10.13 -17.56
C GLY A 156 -1.11 -10.08 -16.53
N VAL A 157 -1.29 -8.92 -15.90
CA VAL A 157 -2.37 -8.66 -14.95
C VAL A 157 -3.23 -7.52 -15.46
N ILE A 158 -4.54 -7.69 -15.33
CA ILE A 158 -5.56 -6.68 -15.65
C ILE A 158 -6.30 -6.36 -14.35
N TYR A 159 -6.41 -5.07 -14.05
CA TYR A 159 -7.15 -4.59 -12.89
C TYR A 159 -8.49 -3.99 -13.29
N SER A 160 -9.43 -3.93 -12.35
CA SER A 160 -10.65 -3.13 -12.49
C SER A 160 -10.33 -1.66 -12.80
N PRO A 161 -11.26 -0.92 -13.44
CA PRO A 161 -11.02 0.49 -13.72
C PRO A 161 -10.84 1.24 -12.39
N ASP A 162 -10.00 2.26 -12.43
CA ASP A 162 -9.67 3.12 -11.30
C ASP A 162 -8.85 2.44 -10.16
N PHE A 163 -8.47 1.15 -10.27
CA PHE A 163 -7.62 0.48 -9.29
C PHE A 163 -6.26 1.19 -9.10
N PRO A 164 -5.75 1.39 -7.87
CA PRO A 164 -6.18 0.81 -6.60
C PRO A 164 -7.34 1.54 -5.88
N ASP A 165 -7.81 2.66 -6.42
CA ASP A 165 -9.03 3.30 -5.93
C ASP A 165 -10.24 2.39 -6.23
N LYS A 166 -11.35 2.64 -5.54
CA LYS A 166 -12.61 1.95 -5.85
C LYS A 166 -13.09 2.31 -7.25
N TYR A 167 -13.59 1.33 -8.00
CA TYR A 167 -14.09 1.60 -9.35
C TYR A 167 -15.24 2.62 -9.31
N ALA A 168 -15.26 3.55 -10.27
CA ALA A 168 -16.35 4.51 -10.38
C ALA A 168 -17.66 3.83 -10.83
N ALA A 169 -18.79 4.44 -10.45
CA ALA A 169 -20.09 4.05 -10.97
C ALA A 169 -20.22 4.34 -12.47
N SER A 170 -21.09 3.59 -13.15
CA SER A 170 -21.46 3.73 -14.57
C SER A 170 -20.28 3.52 -15.52
N ARG A 171 -19.39 2.59 -15.17
CA ARG A 171 -18.25 2.22 -16.00
C ARG A 171 -18.61 1.06 -16.92
N VAL A 172 -18.17 1.19 -18.16
CA VAL A 172 -18.24 0.13 -19.16
C VAL A 172 -16.85 0.04 -19.80
N CYS A 173 -16.10 -0.98 -19.43
CA CYS A 173 -14.71 -1.14 -19.83
C CYS A 173 -14.51 -2.53 -20.45
N TYR A 174 -13.66 -2.61 -21.47
CA TYR A 174 -13.30 -3.88 -22.07
C TYR A 174 -11.81 -3.93 -22.40
N TRP A 175 -11.20 -5.08 -22.15
CA TRP A 175 -9.80 -5.34 -22.44
C TRP A 175 -9.70 -6.50 -23.42
N THR A 176 -8.79 -6.38 -24.38
CA THR A 176 -8.53 -7.42 -25.37
C THR A 176 -7.23 -8.13 -25.02
N ILE A 177 -7.26 -9.45 -24.89
CA ILE A 177 -6.08 -10.29 -24.69
C ILE A 177 -5.90 -11.09 -25.98
N GLN A 178 -4.95 -10.71 -26.81
CA GLN A 178 -4.67 -11.36 -28.09
C GLN A 178 -3.22 -11.80 -28.14
N VAL A 179 -2.98 -13.12 -28.02
CA VAL A 179 -1.63 -13.70 -27.99
C VAL A 179 -1.48 -14.69 -29.14
N PRO A 180 -1.13 -14.22 -30.36
CA PRO A 180 -1.08 -15.07 -31.55
C PRO A 180 -0.22 -16.32 -31.34
N GLY A 181 -0.77 -17.48 -31.73
CA GLY A 181 -0.11 -18.78 -31.62
C GLY A 181 -0.20 -19.43 -30.23
N SER A 182 -0.97 -18.86 -29.30
CA SER A 182 -1.43 -19.60 -28.12
C SER A 182 -2.55 -20.57 -28.49
N TYR A 183 -2.64 -21.69 -27.78
CA TYR A 183 -3.74 -22.65 -27.98
C TYR A 183 -4.87 -22.44 -26.97
N ALA A 184 -4.54 -21.87 -25.81
CA ALA A 184 -5.47 -21.58 -24.74
C ALA A 184 -4.90 -20.46 -23.86
N ILE A 185 -5.80 -19.72 -23.20
CA ILE A 185 -5.47 -18.69 -22.22
C ILE A 185 -6.07 -19.10 -20.88
N LEU A 186 -5.22 -19.25 -19.86
CA LEU A 186 -5.60 -19.48 -18.48
C LEU A 186 -5.81 -18.16 -17.77
N LEU A 187 -6.92 -18.04 -17.05
CA LEU A 187 -7.35 -16.84 -16.36
C LEU A 187 -7.55 -17.16 -14.87
N ASN A 188 -6.92 -16.36 -14.01
CA ASN A 188 -6.95 -16.51 -12.57
C ASN A 188 -7.27 -15.17 -11.89
N PHE A 189 -8.40 -15.10 -11.18
CA PHE A 189 -8.73 -13.93 -10.37
C PHE A 189 -8.05 -14.07 -9.00
N THR A 190 -6.98 -13.30 -8.78
CA THR A 190 -6.24 -13.29 -7.50
C THR A 190 -6.89 -12.37 -6.47
N PHE A 191 -7.66 -11.40 -6.92
CA PHE A 191 -8.46 -10.50 -6.11
C PHE A 191 -9.83 -10.28 -6.77
N PHE A 192 -10.90 -10.32 -5.99
CA PHE A 192 -12.27 -10.13 -6.48
C PHE A 192 -13.17 -9.61 -5.35
N ASP A 193 -13.52 -8.33 -5.43
CA ASP A 193 -14.39 -7.59 -4.54
C ASP A 193 -15.31 -6.67 -5.38
N ILE A 194 -16.50 -7.17 -5.69
CA ILE A 194 -17.50 -6.49 -6.51
C ILE A 194 -18.72 -6.19 -5.62
N SER A 195 -19.28 -4.99 -5.72
CA SER A 195 -20.22 -4.48 -4.72
C SER A 195 -21.55 -5.22 -4.69
N ASP A 196 -22.11 -5.59 -5.86
CA ASP A 196 -23.40 -6.28 -5.92
C ASP A 196 -23.56 -7.25 -7.11
N GLN A 197 -24.81 -7.65 -7.39
CA GLN A 197 -25.19 -8.57 -8.47
C GLN A 197 -25.45 -7.86 -9.82
N THR A 198 -25.44 -6.54 -9.84
CA THR A 198 -25.62 -5.72 -11.05
C THR A 198 -24.29 -5.34 -11.67
N ASP A 199 -23.28 -5.13 -10.82
CA ASP A 199 -21.89 -5.09 -11.22
C ASP A 199 -21.44 -6.49 -11.66
N MET A 200 -20.83 -6.58 -12.84
CA MET A 200 -20.51 -7.87 -13.44
C MET A 200 -19.24 -7.84 -14.28
N VAL A 201 -18.52 -8.97 -14.22
CA VAL A 201 -17.35 -9.25 -15.06
C VAL A 201 -17.71 -10.38 -16.00
N GLU A 202 -17.51 -10.19 -17.30
CA GLU A 202 -17.72 -11.21 -18.33
C GLU A 202 -16.43 -11.53 -19.07
N LEU A 203 -16.28 -12.81 -19.39
CA LEU A 203 -15.25 -13.30 -20.32
C LEU A 203 -15.96 -13.75 -21.58
N LEU A 204 -15.55 -13.17 -22.70
CA LEU A 204 -16.08 -13.47 -24.02
C LEU A 204 -14.97 -14.05 -24.90
N ASP A 205 -15.35 -14.98 -25.78
CA ASP A 205 -14.50 -15.39 -26.89
C ASP A 205 -14.35 -14.21 -27.85
N GLY A 206 -13.11 -13.85 -28.18
CA GLY A 206 -12.83 -12.67 -29.01
C GLY A 206 -13.33 -12.77 -30.45
N TYR A 207 -13.51 -13.98 -30.99
CA TYR A 207 -13.98 -14.20 -32.35
C TYR A 207 -15.51 -14.28 -32.44
N THR A 208 -16.12 -15.12 -31.60
CA THR A 208 -17.57 -15.36 -31.62
C THR A 208 -18.36 -14.33 -30.82
N ARG A 209 -17.69 -13.63 -29.87
CA ARG A 209 -18.30 -12.74 -28.87
C ARG A 209 -19.34 -13.44 -28.00
N GLU A 210 -19.27 -14.76 -27.90
CA GLU A 210 -20.10 -15.52 -26.98
C GLU A 210 -19.56 -15.38 -25.56
N VAL A 211 -20.47 -15.25 -24.60
CA VAL A 211 -20.12 -15.17 -23.17
C VAL A 211 -19.73 -16.56 -22.69
N VAL A 212 -18.45 -16.72 -22.35
CA VAL A 212 -17.88 -17.98 -21.83
C VAL A 212 -18.13 -18.10 -20.33
N ALA A 213 -17.98 -16.99 -19.60
CA ALA A 213 -18.21 -16.94 -18.17
C ALA A 213 -18.70 -15.55 -17.74
N ARG A 214 -19.50 -15.54 -16.67
CA ARG A 214 -20.01 -14.34 -16.01
C ARG A 214 -19.79 -14.48 -14.51
N PHE A 215 -19.28 -13.42 -13.89
CA PHE A 215 -19.01 -13.34 -12.46
C PHE A 215 -19.64 -12.09 -11.86
N ASP A 216 -20.19 -12.24 -10.67
CA ASP A 216 -20.77 -11.19 -9.85
C ASP A 216 -20.46 -11.46 -8.37
N TRP A 217 -20.96 -10.62 -7.45
CA TRP A 217 -20.78 -10.82 -6.01
C TRP A 217 -21.30 -12.17 -5.48
N ARG A 218 -22.41 -12.70 -6.03
CA ARG A 218 -23.03 -13.96 -5.58
C ARG A 218 -22.32 -15.19 -6.15
N SER A 219 -21.71 -15.03 -7.31
CA SER A 219 -21.04 -16.06 -8.10
C SER A 219 -19.60 -15.65 -8.41
N PRO A 220 -18.75 -15.46 -7.37
CA PRO A 220 -17.36 -15.11 -7.58
C PRO A 220 -16.60 -16.26 -8.26
N PRO A 221 -15.46 -15.98 -8.94
CA PRO A 221 -14.62 -17.00 -9.54
C PRO A 221 -14.12 -18.00 -8.48
N ARG A 222 -14.43 -19.29 -8.65
CA ARG A 222 -14.06 -20.35 -7.68
C ARG A 222 -12.77 -21.10 -8.04
N GLY A 223 -12.19 -20.80 -9.20
CA GLY A 223 -11.01 -21.48 -9.71
C GLY A 223 -10.56 -20.89 -11.03
N LEU A 224 -9.59 -21.56 -11.66
CA LEU A 224 -9.03 -21.17 -12.95
C LEU A 224 -10.08 -21.30 -14.05
N VAL A 225 -10.19 -20.28 -14.89
CA VAL A 225 -10.99 -20.31 -16.13
C VAL A 225 -10.04 -20.58 -17.29
N ASN A 226 -10.36 -21.57 -18.10
CA ASN A 226 -9.57 -21.93 -19.28
C ASN A 226 -10.40 -21.67 -20.54
N ILE A 227 -9.91 -20.79 -21.41
CA ILE A 227 -10.55 -20.48 -22.68
C ILE A 227 -9.64 -20.98 -23.80
N THR A 228 -10.16 -21.90 -24.62
CA THR A 228 -9.46 -22.40 -25.81
C THR A 228 -9.49 -21.33 -26.89
N GLY A 229 -8.32 -20.96 -27.41
CA GLY A 229 -8.17 -19.86 -28.34
C GLY A 229 -7.03 -18.92 -27.94
N ASP A 230 -6.73 -17.98 -28.83
CA ASP A 230 -5.68 -16.98 -28.68
C ASP A 230 -6.21 -15.56 -28.51
N PHE A 231 -7.53 -15.39 -28.49
CA PHE A 231 -8.19 -14.10 -28.35
C PHE A 231 -9.36 -14.15 -27.37
N VAL A 232 -9.27 -13.39 -26.28
CA VAL A 232 -10.28 -13.25 -25.22
C VAL A 232 -10.61 -11.77 -25.02
N ILE A 233 -11.88 -11.47 -24.77
CA ILE A 233 -12.33 -10.13 -24.37
C ILE A 233 -12.82 -10.21 -22.92
N LEU A 234 -12.19 -9.43 -22.05
CA LEU A 234 -12.69 -9.18 -20.70
C LEU A 234 -13.60 -7.96 -20.74
N TYR A 235 -14.78 -8.07 -20.14
CA TYR A 235 -15.75 -6.99 -20.05
C TYR A 235 -16.10 -6.73 -18.59
N PHE A 236 -16.19 -5.46 -18.21
CA PHE A 236 -16.62 -5.03 -16.88
C PHE A 236 -17.71 -3.97 -17.00
N PHE A 237 -18.79 -4.18 -16.25
CA PHE A 237 -19.90 -3.27 -16.12
C PHE A 237 -20.08 -2.91 -14.65
N SER A 238 -20.21 -1.61 -14.36
CA SER A 238 -20.61 -1.09 -13.07
C SER A 238 -21.90 -0.28 -13.17
N ASP A 239 -22.77 -0.47 -12.18
CA ASP A 239 -24.06 0.16 -12.00
C ASP A 239 -23.95 1.65 -11.60
N ARG A 240 -25.06 2.30 -11.19
CA ARG A 240 -25.06 3.74 -10.88
C ARG A 240 -24.79 4.07 -9.41
N THR A 241 -24.72 3.09 -8.52
CA THR A 241 -24.89 3.34 -7.08
C THR A 241 -23.72 2.85 -6.24
N ASN A 242 -23.14 1.72 -6.61
CA ASN A 242 -22.28 0.97 -5.72
C ASN A 242 -20.83 0.96 -6.22
N GLN A 243 -19.88 0.93 -5.28
CA GLN A 243 -18.45 0.90 -5.57
C GLN A 243 -17.78 -0.09 -4.62
N ALA A 244 -16.80 -0.83 -5.13
CA ALA A 244 -15.97 -1.74 -4.35
C ALA A 244 -14.51 -1.67 -4.85
N HIS A 245 -13.61 -2.44 -4.23
CA HIS A 245 -12.19 -2.41 -4.59
C HIS A 245 -11.90 -3.08 -5.95
N GLY A 246 -12.83 -3.83 -6.51
CA GLY A 246 -12.77 -4.34 -7.88
C GLY A 246 -12.08 -5.70 -8.00
N PHE A 247 -11.24 -5.88 -9.01
CA PHE A 247 -10.63 -7.19 -9.29
C PHE A 247 -9.19 -7.08 -9.80
N ALA A 248 -8.43 -8.16 -9.63
CA ALA A 248 -7.15 -8.37 -10.28
C ALA A 248 -7.16 -9.73 -10.99
N LEU A 249 -7.01 -9.69 -12.30
CA LEU A 249 -7.03 -10.85 -13.19
C LEU A 249 -5.63 -11.12 -13.74
N LEU A 250 -5.02 -12.21 -13.30
CA LEU A 250 -3.79 -12.74 -13.88
C LEU A 250 -4.14 -13.68 -15.04
N TYR A 251 -3.57 -13.43 -16.22
CA TYR A 251 -3.72 -14.32 -17.36
C TYR A 251 -2.38 -14.91 -17.80
N GLN A 252 -2.42 -16.12 -18.35
CA GLN A 252 -1.27 -16.82 -18.90
C GLN A 252 -1.67 -17.58 -20.17
N ALA A 253 -1.06 -17.22 -21.29
CA ALA A 253 -1.23 -17.87 -22.57
C ALA A 253 -0.36 -19.14 -22.65
N LEU A 254 -0.99 -20.24 -23.03
CA LEU A 254 -0.32 -21.52 -23.22
C LEU A 254 0.00 -21.70 -24.70
N ARG A 255 1.28 -21.95 -25.01
CA ARG A 255 1.70 -22.38 -26.34
C ARG A 255 1.72 -23.90 -26.39
N ARG A 256 1.35 -24.47 -27.55
CA ARG A 256 1.52 -25.89 -27.80
C ARG A 256 3.03 -26.15 -27.78
N GLN A 257 3.53 -27.02 -26.89
CA GLN A 257 4.92 -27.45 -26.97
C GLN A 257 5.06 -28.21 -28.28
N ASP A 258 5.79 -27.65 -29.25
CA ASP A 258 6.39 -28.46 -30.29
C ASP A 258 7.45 -29.32 -29.62
N THR A 259 7.11 -30.56 -29.30
CA THR A 259 8.10 -31.62 -29.12
C THR A 259 8.78 -31.86 -30.46
N ARG A 260 9.64 -30.93 -30.88
CA ARG A 260 10.66 -31.16 -31.89
C ARG A 260 12.00 -31.09 -31.18
N THR A 261 12.29 -32.16 -30.45
CA THR A 261 13.64 -32.50 -30.03
C THR A 261 14.48 -32.62 -31.30
N THR A 262 15.02 -31.49 -31.73
CA THR A 262 16.03 -31.43 -32.76
C THR A 262 17.29 -31.90 -32.08
N ILE A 263 17.58 -33.20 -32.22
CA ILE A 263 18.90 -33.74 -31.89
C ILE A 263 19.92 -32.87 -32.65
N PRO A 264 20.88 -32.20 -31.98
CA PRO A 264 21.96 -31.52 -32.69
C PRO A 264 22.82 -32.61 -33.32
N ARG A 265 22.78 -32.72 -34.65
CA ARG A 265 23.72 -33.54 -35.40
C ARG A 265 25.05 -32.80 -35.40
N GLY A 266 25.90 -33.16 -34.45
CA GLY A 266 27.32 -32.83 -34.47
C GLY A 266 27.96 -33.38 -35.73
N SER A 267 28.91 -32.60 -36.25
CA SER A 267 29.82 -32.90 -37.34
C SER A 267 30.44 -34.29 -37.20
N ASP A 268 30.64 -34.99 -38.32
CA ASP A 268 31.98 -35.31 -38.82
C ASP A 268 31.90 -36.10 -40.14
N GLU A 269 32.64 -35.56 -41.11
CA GLU A 269 33.37 -36.19 -42.21
C GLU A 269 32.63 -37.03 -43.29
N LYS A 270 32.65 -36.47 -44.51
CA LYS A 270 32.70 -37.22 -45.76
C LYS A 270 34.02 -38.01 -45.82
N GLU A 271 33.97 -39.33 -46.01
CA GLU A 271 34.60 -39.98 -47.16
C GLU A 271 34.11 -41.43 -47.38
N SER A 272 33.80 -41.73 -48.64
CA SER A 272 33.80 -43.05 -49.30
C SER A 272 32.65 -44.08 -49.11
N LYS A 273 31.95 -44.29 -50.24
CA LYS A 273 31.55 -45.56 -50.88
C LYS A 273 30.99 -46.72 -50.02
N HIS A 274 29.72 -47.05 -50.19
CA HIS A 274 29.24 -48.09 -51.13
C HIS A 274 27.74 -48.34 -50.94
N ALA A 275 27.04 -48.52 -52.05
CA ALA A 275 25.66 -48.97 -52.12
C ALA A 275 25.56 -50.49 -51.93
N SER A 276 24.55 -50.94 -51.18
CA SER A 276 23.77 -52.16 -51.43
C SER A 276 22.69 -52.22 -50.34
N SER A 277 21.41 -52.11 -50.70
CA SER A 277 20.43 -53.23 -50.77
C SER A 277 20.14 -53.91 -49.41
N THR A 278 18.99 -54.44 -49.06
CA THR A 278 17.57 -54.48 -49.47
C THR A 278 16.94 -55.42 -48.42
N LEU A 279 15.62 -55.33 -48.19
CA LEU A 279 14.74 -56.27 -47.46
C LEU A 279 14.67 -56.17 -45.92
N GLY A 280 13.42 -56.04 -45.45
CA GLY A 280 12.98 -56.26 -44.06
C GLY A 280 12.99 -57.74 -43.65
N PRO A 281 12.14 -58.25 -42.73
CA PRO A 281 10.85 -57.72 -42.29
C PRO A 281 10.59 -57.80 -40.76
N GLU A 282 9.34 -57.52 -40.41
CA GLU A 282 8.62 -57.59 -39.14
C GLU A 282 8.87 -58.84 -38.26
N LEU A 283 8.67 -58.72 -36.94
CA LEU A 283 7.49 -59.26 -36.21
C LEU A 283 7.78 -59.55 -34.71
N SER A 284 6.86 -59.10 -33.83
CA SER A 284 6.51 -59.66 -32.48
C SER A 284 7.59 -59.67 -31.37
N SER A 285 7.33 -59.65 -30.06
CA SER A 285 6.15 -59.52 -29.18
C SER A 285 6.64 -59.59 -27.71
N SER A 286 5.76 -59.20 -26.77
CA SER A 286 5.74 -59.57 -25.33
C SER A 286 6.72 -58.84 -24.39
N VAL A 287 6.27 -58.09 -23.36
CA VAL A 287 5.69 -58.51 -22.05
C VAL A 287 6.75 -59.33 -21.28
N THR A 288 7.36 -58.90 -20.15
CA THR A 288 6.78 -58.67 -18.81
C THR A 288 7.86 -58.13 -17.84
N GLU A 289 7.41 -57.47 -16.75
CA GLU A 289 7.98 -57.43 -15.37
C GLU A 289 9.36 -56.79 -15.03
N GLY A 290 9.28 -55.63 -14.37
CA GLY A 290 9.67 -55.44 -12.96
C GLY A 290 11.14 -55.48 -12.53
N SER A 291 11.69 -54.34 -12.10
CA SER A 291 12.50 -54.25 -10.86
C SER A 291 12.75 -52.80 -10.39
N ASN A 292 12.80 -52.65 -9.07
CA ASN A 292 12.95 -51.43 -8.26
C ASN A 292 14.24 -50.64 -8.50
N SER A 293 14.19 -49.31 -8.40
CA SER A 293 14.90 -48.53 -7.35
C SER A 293 14.71 -47.01 -7.50
N THR A 294 14.07 -46.45 -6.47
CA THR A 294 14.26 -45.13 -5.83
C THR A 294 15.11 -44.05 -6.52
N ALA A 295 14.48 -42.91 -6.83
CA ALA A 295 15.07 -41.58 -6.60
C ALA A 295 13.96 -40.53 -6.39
N ASN A 296 14.04 -39.84 -5.24
CA ASN A 296 13.17 -38.76 -4.79
C ASN A 296 13.08 -37.60 -5.81
N GLY A 297 11.88 -37.34 -6.33
CA GLY A 297 11.51 -36.04 -6.91
C GLY A 297 10.51 -35.35 -6.00
N ARG A 298 10.98 -34.41 -5.16
CA ARG A 298 10.09 -33.50 -4.41
C ARG A 298 9.37 -32.59 -5.42
N THR A 299 8.12 -32.91 -5.72
CA THR A 299 7.19 -31.98 -6.37
C THR A 299 6.70 -30.97 -5.32
N SER A 300 7.12 -29.72 -5.45
CA SER A 300 6.64 -28.61 -4.63
C SER A 300 5.21 -28.27 -5.03
N HIS A 301 4.23 -28.93 -4.41
CA HIS A 301 2.85 -28.46 -4.41
C HIS A 301 2.76 -27.23 -3.50
N ILE A 302 2.68 -26.05 -4.09
CA ILE A 302 2.38 -24.80 -3.37
C ILE A 302 0.90 -24.84 -3.01
N LEU A 303 0.61 -25.08 -1.73
CA LEU A 303 -0.73 -25.05 -1.17
C LEU A 303 -1.00 -23.63 -0.66
N TYR A 304 -1.82 -22.85 -1.37
CA TYR A 304 -2.32 -21.57 -0.83
C TYR A 304 -3.49 -21.87 0.12
N VAL A 305 -3.26 -21.64 1.41
CA VAL A 305 -4.34 -21.57 2.41
C VAL A 305 -4.76 -20.11 2.52
N ILE A 306 -5.83 -19.74 1.81
CA ILE A 306 -6.49 -18.44 2.02
C ILE A 306 -7.43 -18.64 3.22
N THR A 307 -7.05 -18.11 4.38
CA THR A 307 -8.03 -17.85 5.42
C THR A 307 -8.82 -16.63 4.98
N SER A 308 -10.04 -16.82 4.50
CA SER A 308 -11.00 -15.74 4.36
C SER A 308 -11.20 -15.11 5.74
N SER A 309 -10.66 -13.91 5.93
CA SER A 309 -11.00 -13.10 7.10
C SER A 309 -12.46 -12.68 6.93
N PRO A 310 -13.36 -12.94 7.90
CA PRO A 310 -14.74 -12.49 7.79
C PRO A 310 -14.76 -10.97 7.66
N GLY A 311 -15.53 -10.48 6.70
CA GLY A 311 -15.81 -9.06 6.53
C GLY A 311 -16.20 -8.44 7.87
N LYS A 312 -15.62 -7.26 8.13
CA LYS A 312 -15.90 -6.44 9.31
C LYS A 312 -17.42 -6.22 9.40
N PRO A 313 -18.10 -6.69 10.46
CA PRO A 313 -19.40 -6.12 10.79
C PRO A 313 -19.13 -4.71 11.30
N GLU A 314 -19.87 -3.74 10.77
CA GLU A 314 -20.05 -2.45 11.44
C GLU A 314 -20.60 -2.74 12.84
N HIS A 315 -19.72 -2.71 13.83
CA HIS A 315 -20.10 -2.71 15.23
C HIS A 315 -20.03 -1.27 15.73
N ASP A 316 -21.20 -0.63 15.68
CA ASP A 316 -21.65 0.23 16.76
C ASP A 316 -21.36 -0.46 18.11
N MET A 317 -20.63 0.23 18.97
CA MET A 317 -20.38 -0.20 20.35
C MET A 317 -21.60 0.16 21.21
N PRO A 318 -22.20 -0.79 21.97
CA PRO A 318 -23.30 -0.48 22.88
C PRO A 318 -22.75 0.02 24.23
N GLY A 319 -23.21 1.19 24.66
CA GLY A 319 -22.79 1.83 25.92
C GLY A 319 -23.57 3.11 26.27
N GLN A 320 -24.89 3.05 26.14
CA GLN A 320 -25.92 3.75 26.94
C GLN A 320 -25.58 5.10 27.61
N TRP A 321 -26.07 6.20 27.01
CA TRP A 321 -26.83 7.24 27.72
C TRP A 321 -27.98 7.72 26.81
N ALA A 322 -29.21 7.58 27.29
CA ALA A 322 -30.38 8.13 26.64
C ALA A 322 -30.37 9.66 26.75
N GLY A 323 -30.27 10.35 25.62
CA GLY A 323 -30.39 11.80 25.51
C GLY A 323 -30.73 12.19 24.07
N ARG A 324 -31.81 12.95 23.91
CA ARG A 324 -32.54 13.22 22.67
C ARG A 324 -31.91 14.39 21.89
N GLY A 325 -31.69 14.22 20.58
CA GLY A 325 -31.78 15.30 19.56
C GLY A 325 -30.47 15.97 19.06
N GLU A 326 -30.22 15.80 17.76
CA GLU A 326 -29.72 16.77 16.76
C GLU A 326 -28.39 17.55 16.95
N THR A 327 -27.50 17.33 15.97
CA THR A 327 -26.54 18.24 15.29
C THR A 327 -25.70 19.24 16.10
N THR A 328 -24.38 19.18 15.87
CA THR A 328 -23.32 20.22 15.93
C THR A 328 -22.20 20.00 16.95
N GLY A 329 -21.21 19.17 16.60
CA GLY A 329 -20.00 18.94 17.41
C GLY A 329 -18.81 19.87 17.12
N HIS A 330 -18.75 20.51 15.95
CA HIS A 330 -17.61 21.37 15.58
C HIS A 330 -17.79 22.84 16.00
N SER A 331 -19.01 23.31 16.25
CA SER A 331 -19.25 24.70 16.70
C SER A 331 -19.02 24.90 18.21
N ALA A 332 -19.24 23.87 19.03
CA ALA A 332 -19.13 23.97 20.48
C ALA A 332 -17.68 24.18 20.96
N MET A 333 -16.70 23.54 20.31
CA MET A 333 -15.29 23.64 20.70
C MET A 333 -14.73 25.05 20.48
N TRP A 334 -15.01 25.69 19.34
CA TRP A 334 -14.61 27.08 19.07
C TRP A 334 -15.29 28.07 20.02
N THR A 335 -16.54 27.83 20.42
CA THR A 335 -17.21 28.70 21.40
C THR A 335 -16.61 28.62 22.80
N ILE A 336 -16.11 27.45 23.22
CA ILE A 336 -15.45 27.29 24.53
C ILE A 336 -14.12 28.04 24.55
N TYR A 337 -13.31 27.93 23.49
CA TYR A 337 -12.05 28.68 23.39
C TYR A 337 -12.27 30.20 23.31
N ALA A 338 -13.28 30.64 22.57
CA ALA A 338 -13.64 32.06 22.49
C ALA A 338 -14.10 32.62 23.84
N LEU A 339 -14.93 31.87 24.58
CA LEU A 339 -15.38 32.28 25.92
C LEU A 339 -14.24 32.25 26.94
N ALA A 340 -13.34 31.28 26.87
CA ALA A 340 -12.14 31.23 27.72
C ALA A 340 -11.21 32.42 27.45
N ALA A 341 -10.97 32.76 26.19
CA ALA A 341 -10.18 33.93 25.81
C ALA A 341 -10.83 35.24 26.28
N LEU A 342 -12.16 35.36 26.18
CA LEU A 342 -12.90 36.52 26.67
C LEU A 342 -12.78 36.67 28.20
N LEU A 343 -12.90 35.57 28.94
CA LEU A 343 -12.73 35.58 30.40
C LEU A 343 -11.32 36.00 30.79
N ILE A 344 -10.29 35.47 30.14
CA ILE A 344 -8.89 35.85 30.40
C ILE A 344 -8.68 37.35 30.15
N LEU A 345 -9.19 37.89 29.03
CA LEU A 345 -9.09 39.31 28.73
C LEU A 345 -9.79 40.20 29.77
N THR A 346 -10.97 39.79 30.26
CA THR A 346 -11.68 40.56 31.30
C THR A 346 -10.93 40.56 32.63
N VAL A 347 -10.32 39.44 33.02
CA VAL A 347 -9.50 39.35 34.24
C VAL A 347 -8.27 40.23 34.12
N VAL A 348 -7.57 40.19 32.98
CA VAL A 348 -6.39 41.05 32.72
C VAL A 348 -6.78 42.53 32.79
N ALA A 349 -7.91 42.93 32.20
CA ALA A 349 -8.38 44.32 32.26
C ALA A 349 -8.75 44.77 33.68
N MET A 350 -9.38 43.90 34.47
CA MET A 350 -9.71 44.16 35.88
C MET A 350 -8.46 44.34 36.74
N VAL A 351 -7.45 43.47 36.55
CA VAL A 351 -6.17 43.58 37.25
C VAL A 351 -5.42 44.84 36.84
N ALA A 352 -5.37 45.17 35.56
CA ALA A 352 -4.74 46.41 35.07
C ALA A 352 -5.42 47.66 35.65
N LYS A 353 -6.75 47.68 35.71
CA LYS A 353 -7.53 48.78 36.30
C LYS A 353 -7.30 48.90 37.81
N LEU A 354 -7.17 47.78 38.52
CA LEU A 354 -6.85 47.77 39.95
C LEU A 354 -5.44 48.30 40.20
N LEU A 355 -4.46 47.84 39.42
CA LEU A 355 -3.07 48.34 39.51
C LEU A 355 -2.99 49.84 39.21
N LEU A 356 -3.74 50.33 38.22
CA LEU A 356 -3.81 51.76 37.92
C LEU A 356 -4.46 52.56 39.06
N HIS A 357 -5.50 52.03 39.70
CA HIS A 357 -6.11 52.66 40.87
C HIS A 357 -5.16 52.71 42.08
N VAL A 358 -4.34 51.67 42.28
CA VAL A 358 -3.35 51.63 43.35
C VAL A 358 -2.23 52.64 43.09
N THR A 359 -1.72 52.75 41.87
CA THR A 359 -0.66 53.72 41.53
C THR A 359 -1.13 55.17 41.62
N VAL A 360 -2.38 55.47 41.23
CA VAL A 360 -2.98 56.81 41.38
C VAL A 360 -3.26 57.19 42.84
N LYS A 361 -3.59 56.22 43.69
CA LYS A 361 -3.83 56.45 45.12
C LYS A 361 -2.53 56.68 45.91
N ILE A 362 -1.40 56.16 45.42
CA ILE A 362 -0.07 56.39 46.01
C ILE A 362 0.48 57.78 45.62
N SER A 363 0.04 58.35 44.49
CA SER A 363 0.51 59.66 44.00
C SER A 363 -0.33 60.86 44.47
N SER A 364 -1.32 60.65 45.35
CA SER A 364 -2.20 61.69 45.91
C SER A 364 -2.13 61.83 47.44
N SER A 365 -0.92 61.83 48.00
CA SER A 365 -0.68 62.37 49.35
C SER A 365 0.26 63.59 49.27
N PRO A 366 -0.04 64.70 49.98
CA PRO A 366 0.71 65.94 49.86
C PRO A 366 2.05 65.86 50.60
N ALA A 367 3.05 66.57 50.06
CA ALA A 367 4.34 66.80 50.67
C ALA A 367 4.26 67.78 51.86
N SER A 368 4.90 67.42 52.98
CA SER A 368 5.34 68.21 54.15
C SER A 368 5.60 67.18 55.26
N ASP A 369 6.73 67.05 55.95
CA ASP A 369 7.87 67.92 56.21
C ASP A 369 9.09 67.07 56.61
N SER A 370 10.26 67.60 56.28
CA SER A 370 11.64 67.37 56.76
C SER A 370 11.90 66.41 57.94
N THR A 371 12.81 65.44 57.77
CA THR A 371 14.11 65.38 58.49
C THR A 371 15.00 64.20 58.07
N HIS A 372 16.17 64.55 57.52
CA HIS A 372 17.49 63.91 57.63
C HIS A 372 17.62 62.40 57.90
N LEU A 373 18.22 61.68 56.94
CA LEU A 373 19.49 61.00 57.19
C LEU A 373 20.27 60.77 55.87
N PHE A 374 21.49 61.29 55.89
CA PHE A 374 22.55 61.14 54.89
C PHE A 374 22.93 59.67 54.68
N LEU A 375 23.30 59.29 53.44
CA LEU A 375 24.69 58.94 53.10
C LEU A 375 24.90 58.59 51.61
N SER A 376 25.63 59.49 50.96
CA SER A 376 26.71 59.31 49.97
C SER A 376 26.57 58.41 48.74
N LEU A 377 26.35 59.10 47.62
CA LEU A 377 27.09 59.04 46.35
C LEU A 377 28.31 58.09 46.24
N HIS A 378 28.30 57.26 45.19
CA HIS A 378 29.40 57.22 44.22
C HIS A 378 28.91 56.79 42.81
N ARG A 379 29.40 57.50 41.79
CA ARG A 379 29.34 57.27 40.33
C ARG A 379 30.78 57.50 39.81
N PRO A 380 31.15 57.27 38.53
CA PRO A 380 30.84 56.23 37.53
C PRO A 380 32.14 55.58 36.92
N GLY A 381 32.00 54.62 35.99
CA GLY A 381 33.03 54.24 34.98
C GLY A 381 32.81 52.81 34.45
N THR A 382 32.11 52.60 33.33
CA THR A 382 32.59 52.37 31.94
C THR A 382 33.64 51.24 31.75
N LEU A 383 33.25 50.10 31.15
CA LEU A 383 33.75 49.61 29.85
C LEU A 383 33.07 48.29 29.42
N THR A 384 32.53 48.29 28.18
CA THR A 384 32.52 47.23 27.13
C THR A 384 32.13 45.77 27.43
N ASP A 385 30.99 45.39 26.83
CA ASP A 385 30.76 44.28 25.86
C ASP A 385 31.51 42.95 26.03
N PHE A 386 30.78 41.84 26.18
CA PHE A 386 30.86 40.65 25.30
C PHE A 386 29.86 39.56 25.76
N ARG A 387 28.90 39.27 24.87
CA ARG A 387 28.39 37.96 24.43
C ARG A 387 27.83 36.94 25.45
N THR A 388 26.58 36.58 25.15
CA THR A 388 25.73 35.49 25.62
C THR A 388 26.36 34.10 25.47
N ASP A 389 26.23 33.26 26.51
CA ASP A 389 25.75 31.87 26.40
C ASP A 389 25.28 31.40 27.78
N ALA A 390 24.02 30.97 27.86
CA ALA A 390 23.41 30.40 29.05
C ALA A 390 23.09 28.93 28.77
N ASP A 391 23.88 28.04 29.35
CA ASP A 391 23.55 26.63 29.54
C ASP A 391 23.32 26.42 31.04
N MET A 392 22.11 26.04 31.42
CA MET A 392 21.79 25.67 32.80
C MET A 392 20.96 24.40 32.85
N ARG A 393 21.67 23.30 33.14
CA ARG A 393 21.16 22.06 33.75
C ARG A 393 20.23 22.35 34.93
N SER A 394 19.11 21.63 34.99
CA SER A 394 18.38 21.39 36.24
C SER A 394 18.11 19.89 36.43
N GLU A 395 18.82 19.28 37.38
CA GLU A 395 18.46 18.03 38.05
C GLU A 395 17.34 18.29 39.06
N ILE A 396 16.26 17.48 39.08
CA ILE A 396 15.51 17.09 40.31
C ILE A 396 14.80 15.72 40.06
N PRO A 397 14.30 14.96 41.06
CA PRO A 397 14.95 13.75 41.57
C PRO A 397 14.11 12.46 41.45
N LYS A 398 14.79 11.31 41.56
CA LYS A 398 14.19 9.97 41.65
C LYS A 398 13.45 9.76 42.99
N LYS A 399 12.18 9.36 42.95
CA LYS A 399 11.50 8.64 44.03
C LYS A 399 11.06 7.27 43.51
N GLY A 400 11.68 6.22 44.03
CA GLY A 400 11.32 4.84 43.76
C GLY A 400 10.06 4.43 44.51
N PHE A 401 9.22 3.66 43.84
CA PHE A 401 8.21 2.81 44.46
C PHE A 401 8.37 1.39 43.91
N LEU A 402 8.69 0.47 44.82
CA LEU A 402 8.76 -0.98 44.61
C LEU A 402 7.36 -1.58 44.76
N PHE A 403 6.83 -2.18 43.71
CA PHE A 403 5.90 -3.31 43.72
C PHE A 403 6.16 -4.06 42.40
N GLY A 404 6.58 -5.32 42.37
CA GLY A 404 5.87 -6.48 42.89
C GLY A 404 5.51 -7.35 41.68
N LYS A 405 6.26 -8.43 41.48
CA LYS A 405 6.15 -9.37 40.36
C LYS A 405 4.69 -9.74 40.02
N ASN A 406 4.33 -9.66 38.73
CA ASN A 406 3.42 -10.61 38.08
C ASN A 406 3.50 -10.47 36.56
N THR A 407 4.32 -11.34 35.96
CA THR A 407 4.30 -11.66 34.54
C THR A 407 3.02 -12.46 34.23
N ARG A 408 2.23 -11.99 33.26
CA ARG A 408 1.24 -12.81 32.55
C ARG A 408 1.42 -12.58 31.04
N PRO A 409 1.62 -13.62 30.24
CA PRO A 409 1.69 -13.49 28.78
C PRO A 409 0.29 -13.32 28.19
N CYS A 410 0.22 -12.56 27.09
CA CYS A 410 -0.97 -12.22 26.32
C CYS A 410 -1.77 -13.45 25.87
N VAL A 411 -3.10 -13.32 25.88
CA VAL A 411 -4.08 -14.23 25.26
C VAL A 411 -4.48 -13.69 23.90
#